data_AF-A0A396HFV8-F1
#
_entry.id   AF-A0A396HFV8-F1
#
_cell.length_a   1.000
_cell.length_b   1.000
_cell.length_c   1.000
_cell.angle_alpha   90.00
_cell.angle_beta   90.00
_cell.angle_gamma   90.00
#
_symmetry.space_group_name_H-M   'P 1'
#
loop_
_entity.id
_entity.type
_entity.pdbx_description
1 polymer ?
#
loop_
_entity_poly.entity_id
_entity_poly.type
_entity_poly.pdbx_seq_one_letter_code
_entity_poly.pdbx_strand_id
1 'polypeptide(L)'
;MHVCCNAEDNQYLVRVNPTLEFIITSTDIAATGAAATLLIFNNEKGFSRQNIESICSVGQSTKKGNRSSGYIGEKGIGFKSVFLVTAQPYIFSNGYQISFNENPCPQCSLGYIVPEWVEEKPTRLLDIKQIYGKDSLPTTTLVLPLKADKINSVKQQLSSIHPEILSFLSKIRDFSVREDNEDPKMESVTTVSISSEINSAAKKNLNAESYTIHLSAGENGNDEKVCSYYM
;
A
#
# COMPACT_ATOMS: atom_id res chain seq x y z
N MET A 1 -2.88 6.90 5.13
CA MET A 1 -2.60 8.12 4.34
C MET A 1 -1.17 8.16 3.80
N HIS A 2 -0.10 8.08 4.62
CA HIS A 2 1.28 8.16 4.11
C HIS A 2 1.65 7.09 3.07
N VAL A 3 1.16 5.86 3.22
CA VAL A 3 1.36 4.80 2.21
C VAL A 3 0.73 5.19 0.87
N CYS A 4 -0.47 5.78 0.88
CA CYS A 4 -1.13 6.25 -0.34
C CYS A 4 -0.31 7.35 -1.02
N CYS A 5 0.26 8.29 -0.25
CA CYS A 5 1.16 9.31 -0.78
C CYS A 5 2.43 8.68 -1.39
N ASN A 6 3.02 7.67 -0.74
CA ASN A 6 4.18 6.98 -1.31
C ASN A 6 3.84 6.28 -2.63
N ALA A 7 2.66 5.65 -2.72
CA ALA A 7 2.19 5.02 -3.95
C ALA A 7 1.92 6.05 -5.07
N GLU A 8 1.42 7.23 -4.71
CA GLU A 8 1.25 8.35 -5.64
C GLU A 8 2.57 8.89 -6.18
N ASP A 9 3.61 8.94 -5.34
CA ASP A 9 4.95 9.39 -5.74
C ASP A 9 5.71 8.36 -6.59
N ASN A 10 5.24 7.12 -6.66
CA ASN A 10 5.88 6.05 -7.44
C ASN A 10 5.85 6.31 -8.95
N GLN A 11 6.68 5.54 -9.65
CA GLN A 11 6.72 5.50 -11.10
C GLN A 11 6.01 4.26 -11.61
N TYR A 12 5.19 4.44 -12.64
CA TYR A 12 4.46 3.36 -13.30
C TYR A 12 4.98 3.20 -14.74
N LEU A 13 4.82 2.00 -15.30
CA LEU A 13 5.12 1.76 -16.71
C LEU A 13 4.09 2.49 -17.60
N VAL A 14 4.45 2.76 -18.86
CA VAL A 14 3.49 3.32 -19.81
C VAL A 14 2.41 2.26 -20.07
N ARG A 15 1.13 2.69 -20.12
CA ARG A 15 -0.05 1.85 -20.41
C ARG A 15 -0.45 0.82 -19.34
N VAL A 16 0.08 0.91 -18.12
CA VAL A 16 -0.51 0.19 -16.98
C VAL A 16 -1.56 1.07 -16.32
N ASN A 17 -2.59 0.47 -15.72
CA ASN A 17 -3.51 1.19 -14.82
C ASN A 17 -2.91 1.16 -13.41
N PRO A 18 -2.45 2.29 -12.83
CA PRO A 18 -1.83 2.27 -11.50
C PRO A 18 -2.81 1.84 -10.41
N THR A 19 -2.44 0.81 -9.65
CA THR A 19 -3.30 0.21 -8.61
C THR A 19 -2.65 0.24 -7.24
N LEU A 20 -3.46 0.46 -6.20
CA LEU A 20 -3.05 0.35 -4.80
C LEU A 20 -4.10 -0.45 -4.02
N GLU A 21 -3.73 -1.64 -3.56
CA GLU A 21 -4.66 -2.54 -2.86
C GLU A 21 -4.17 -2.80 -1.43
N PHE A 22 -5.09 -2.72 -0.47
CA PHE A 22 -4.89 -3.08 0.93
C PHE A 22 -5.70 -4.33 1.25
N ILE A 23 -5.04 -5.36 1.77
CA ILE A 23 -5.71 -6.57 2.26
C ILE A 23 -5.28 -6.80 3.70
N ILE A 24 -6.22 -6.84 4.63
CA ILE A 24 -5.94 -7.31 5.99
C ILE A 24 -6.36 -8.76 6.13
N THR A 25 -5.51 -9.61 6.69
CA THR A 25 -5.78 -11.05 6.92
C THR A 25 -5.43 -11.42 8.35
N SER A 26 -6.04 -12.48 8.88
CA SER A 26 -5.62 -13.11 10.15
C SER A 26 -4.41 -14.05 9.98
N THR A 27 -3.99 -14.32 8.74
CA THR A 27 -2.85 -15.20 8.44
C THR A 27 -1.52 -14.54 8.84
N ASP A 28 -0.69 -15.26 9.61
CA ASP A 28 0.68 -14.84 9.97
C ASP A 28 1.70 -15.24 8.90
N ILE A 29 1.68 -14.50 7.80
CA ILE A 29 2.51 -14.72 6.60
C ILE A 29 4.02 -14.68 6.90
N ALA A 30 4.41 -13.90 7.92
CA ALA A 30 5.81 -13.72 8.30
C ALA A 30 6.28 -14.74 9.36
N ALA A 31 5.36 -15.52 9.96
CA ALA A 31 5.59 -16.39 11.12
C ALA A 31 6.22 -15.62 12.29
N THR A 32 5.65 -14.46 12.60
CA THR A 32 6.08 -13.55 13.67
C THR A 32 5.26 -13.71 14.97
N GLY A 33 4.19 -14.50 14.93
CA GLY A 33 3.18 -14.61 15.97
C GLY A 33 2.12 -13.49 15.92
N ALA A 34 2.05 -12.72 14.83
CA ALA A 34 1.09 -11.63 14.70
C ALA A 34 -0.33 -12.18 14.47
N ALA A 35 -1.32 -11.62 15.19
CA ALA A 35 -2.72 -12.01 15.06
C ALA A 35 -3.41 -11.46 13.79
N ALA A 36 -2.78 -10.50 13.13
CA ALA A 36 -3.23 -9.97 11.85
C ALA A 36 -2.05 -9.43 11.04
N THR A 37 -2.16 -9.54 9.72
CA THR A 37 -1.17 -9.02 8.76
C THR A 37 -1.86 -8.07 7.80
N LEU A 38 -1.29 -6.88 7.59
CA LEU A 38 -1.69 -5.98 6.52
C LEU A 38 -0.77 -6.17 5.32
N LEU A 39 -1.34 -6.57 4.19
CA LEU A 39 -0.72 -6.63 2.89
C LEU A 39 -1.05 -5.37 2.09
N ILE A 40 -0.04 -4.84 1.42
CA ILE A 40 -0.18 -3.66 0.56
C ILE A 40 0.45 -4.00 -0.79
N PHE A 41 -0.35 -3.94 -1.84
CA PHE A 41 0.08 -4.26 -3.20
C PHE A 41 0.08 -3.00 -4.06
N ASN A 42 1.15 -2.81 -4.82
CA ASN A 42 1.26 -1.71 -5.76
C ASN A 42 1.98 -2.16 -7.04
N ASN A 43 1.39 -1.89 -8.19
CA ASN A 43 1.91 -2.31 -9.50
C ASN A 43 2.90 -1.30 -10.12
N GLU A 44 3.60 -0.54 -9.27
CA GLU A 44 4.67 0.37 -9.72
C GLU A 44 5.80 -0.37 -10.44
N LYS A 45 6.78 0.38 -10.95
CA LYS A 45 8.03 -0.18 -11.51
C LYS A 45 8.87 -0.94 -10.50
N GLY A 46 8.56 -0.83 -9.21
CA GLY A 46 9.26 -1.47 -8.11
C GLY A 46 10.43 -0.64 -7.56
N PHE A 47 11.01 -1.12 -6.47
CA PHE A 47 12.06 -0.40 -5.75
C PHE A 47 13.38 -0.46 -6.52
N SER A 48 13.99 0.70 -6.71
CA SER A 48 15.36 0.83 -7.17
C SER A 48 16.34 0.76 -6.02
N ARG A 49 17.64 0.60 -6.32
CA ARG A 49 18.71 0.71 -5.33
C ARG A 49 18.63 2.03 -4.55
N GLN A 50 18.34 3.14 -5.22
CA GLN A 50 18.20 4.46 -4.59
C GLN A 50 17.00 4.51 -3.63
N ASN A 51 15.92 3.77 -3.91
CA ASN A 51 14.80 3.65 -2.99
C ASN A 51 15.22 2.94 -1.70
N ILE A 52 15.96 1.83 -1.82
CA ILE A 52 16.49 1.08 -0.67
C ILE A 52 17.44 1.96 0.14
N GLU A 53 18.40 2.62 -0.51
CA GLU A 53 19.35 3.53 0.14
C GLU A 53 18.63 4.68 0.88
N SER A 54 17.56 5.25 0.29
CA SER A 54 16.74 6.29 0.93
C SER A 54 16.06 5.80 2.21
N ILE A 55 15.49 4.59 2.19
CA ILE A 55 14.81 3.99 3.35
C ILE A 55 15.81 3.64 4.46
N CYS A 56 17.01 3.20 4.10
CA CYS A 56 18.07 2.83 5.05
C CYS A 56 18.82 4.03 5.64
N SER A 57 18.52 5.25 5.20
CA SER A 57 19.26 6.45 5.63
C SER A 57 18.84 6.98 7.01
N VAL A 58 19.84 7.39 7.81
CA VAL A 58 19.66 8.16 9.04
C VAL A 58 19.51 9.64 8.66
N GLY A 59 18.40 10.27 9.02
CA GLY A 59 18.33 11.74 9.07
C GLY A 59 18.49 12.52 7.74
N GLN A 60 18.66 11.87 6.60
CA GLN A 60 18.64 12.51 5.28
C GLN A 60 17.19 12.57 4.78
N SER A 61 16.35 13.33 5.49
CA SER A 61 15.25 13.98 4.78
C SER A 61 15.92 14.94 3.81
N THR A 62 15.62 14.86 2.52
CA THR A 62 16.10 15.81 1.49
C THR A 62 15.55 17.24 1.64
N LYS A 63 15.11 17.59 2.84
CA LYS A 63 15.58 18.72 3.66
C LYS A 63 16.33 19.90 3.02
N LYS A 64 17.45 19.63 2.35
CA LYS A 64 18.43 20.62 1.89
C LYS A 64 18.77 20.43 0.42
N GLY A 65 18.01 21.04 -0.50
CA GLY A 65 18.56 21.31 -1.83
C GLY A 65 17.57 21.62 -2.95
N ASN A 66 16.43 20.93 -3.03
CA ASN A 66 15.53 21.07 -4.19
C ASN A 66 14.08 21.30 -3.76
N ARG A 67 13.71 22.56 -3.54
CA ARG A 67 12.31 23.01 -3.37
C ARG A 67 11.63 23.33 -4.72
N SER A 68 12.24 22.96 -5.85
CA SER A 68 11.78 23.31 -7.20
C SER A 68 10.91 22.24 -7.87
N SER A 69 10.82 21.03 -7.31
CA SER A 69 9.87 20.02 -7.75
C SER A 69 8.95 19.69 -6.58
N GLY A 70 7.64 19.87 -6.75
CA GLY A 70 6.62 19.66 -5.71
C GLY A 70 6.42 18.21 -5.25
N TYR A 71 7.48 17.41 -5.15
CA TYR A 71 7.47 16.07 -4.57
C TYR A 71 7.41 16.18 -3.05
N ILE A 72 6.35 15.62 -2.46
CA ILE A 72 6.12 15.66 -1.00
C ILE A 72 6.72 14.41 -0.33
N GLY A 73 6.88 13.30 -1.05
CA GLY A 73 7.42 12.05 -0.52
C GLY A 73 8.84 11.75 -0.99
N GLU A 74 9.77 11.75 -0.04
CA GLU A 74 10.89 10.83 -0.11
C GLU A 74 10.51 9.53 0.57
N LYS A 75 10.81 8.40 -0.08
CA LYS A 75 10.55 7.04 0.45
C LYS A 75 11.14 6.83 1.86
N GLY A 76 12.09 7.66 2.33
CA GLY A 76 12.66 7.61 3.67
C GLY A 76 11.81 8.15 4.85
N ILE A 77 10.92 9.14 4.65
CA ILE A 77 10.07 9.67 5.76
C ILE A 77 8.72 8.97 5.80
N GLY A 78 8.10 8.77 4.63
CA GLY A 78 6.81 8.10 4.52
C GLY A 78 6.86 6.64 4.95
N PHE A 79 7.94 5.92 4.62
CA PHE A 79 8.09 4.51 5.00
C PHE A 79 8.16 4.32 6.51
N LYS A 80 8.85 5.20 7.27
CA LYS A 80 8.99 5.05 8.73
C LYS A 80 7.66 5.03 9.47
N SER A 81 6.60 5.58 8.88
CA SER A 81 5.25 5.53 9.45
C SER A 81 4.68 4.12 9.56
N VAL A 82 5.19 3.13 8.80
CA VAL A 82 4.76 1.73 8.96
C VAL A 82 5.12 1.18 10.35
N PHE A 83 6.15 1.71 11.00
CA PHE A 83 6.54 1.27 12.35
C PHE A 83 5.54 1.68 13.44
N LEU A 84 4.60 2.58 13.13
CA LEU A 84 3.48 2.90 14.01
C LEU A 84 2.54 1.70 14.18
N VAL A 85 2.50 0.79 13.19
CA VAL A 85 1.55 -0.34 13.15
C VAL A 85 2.23 -1.70 13.13
N THR A 86 3.50 -1.80 12.75
CA THR A 86 4.27 -3.06 12.77
C THR A 86 5.64 -2.86 13.41
N ALA A 87 6.19 -3.89 14.04
CA ALA A 87 7.59 -3.87 14.49
C ALA A 87 8.56 -4.39 13.41
N GLN A 88 8.04 -5.12 12.41
CA GLN A 88 8.86 -5.83 11.43
C GLN A 88 8.24 -5.76 10.03
N PRO A 89 8.35 -4.63 9.31
CA PRO A 89 7.85 -4.51 7.95
C PRO A 89 8.72 -5.31 6.97
N TYR A 90 8.09 -5.97 6.01
CA TYR A 90 8.74 -6.67 4.90
C TYR A 90 8.43 -5.98 3.57
N ILE A 91 9.41 -5.97 2.68
CA ILE A 91 9.33 -5.41 1.34
C ILE A 91 9.77 -6.48 0.34
N PHE A 92 8.87 -6.79 -0.59
CA PHE A 92 9.14 -7.63 -1.76
C PHE A 92 8.96 -6.77 -3.00
N SER A 93 10.06 -6.47 -3.70
CA SER A 93 10.00 -5.61 -4.89
C SER A 93 11.24 -5.75 -5.76
N ASN A 94 11.09 -5.97 -7.08
CA ASN A 94 12.21 -6.07 -8.03
C ASN A 94 13.35 -7.01 -7.59
N GLY A 95 13.00 -8.17 -7.02
CA GLY A 95 13.97 -9.13 -6.51
C GLY A 95 14.56 -8.78 -5.14
N TYR A 96 14.28 -7.60 -4.56
CA TYR A 96 14.55 -7.35 -3.15
C TYR A 96 13.56 -8.12 -2.28
N GLN A 97 14.10 -8.79 -1.27
CA GLN A 97 13.34 -9.51 -0.24
C GLN A 97 13.93 -9.12 1.11
N ILE A 98 13.47 -8.00 1.64
CA ILE A 98 14.08 -7.39 2.83
C ILE A 98 13.05 -7.14 3.91
N SER A 99 13.48 -7.24 5.16
CA SER A 99 12.72 -6.79 6.32
C SER A 99 13.51 -5.79 7.12
N PHE A 100 12.81 -4.91 7.82
CA PHE A 100 13.40 -4.06 8.84
C PHE A 100 12.88 -4.47 10.20
N ASN A 101 13.59 -4.12 11.27
CA ASN A 101 13.17 -4.39 12.64
C ASN A 101 13.18 -3.11 13.47
N GLU A 102 12.14 -2.87 14.25
CA GLU A 102 12.08 -1.78 15.24
C GLU A 102 13.17 -1.93 16.31
N ASN A 103 13.48 -3.17 16.69
CA ASN A 103 14.52 -3.46 17.65
C ASN A 103 15.91 -3.25 17.04
N PRO A 104 16.88 -2.78 17.84
CA PRO A 104 18.25 -2.62 17.39
C PRO A 104 18.85 -3.92 16.86
N CYS A 105 19.46 -3.87 15.67
CA CYS A 105 20.25 -4.95 15.13
C CYS A 105 21.42 -5.28 16.09
N PRO A 106 21.67 -6.56 16.43
CA PRO A 106 22.75 -6.95 17.34
C PRO A 106 24.16 -6.51 16.89
N GLN A 107 24.37 -6.32 15.59
CA GLN A 107 25.68 -6.04 15.01
C GLN A 107 26.05 -4.56 15.06
N CYS A 108 25.07 -3.65 14.97
CA CYS A 108 25.31 -2.21 14.86
C CYS A 108 24.47 -1.36 15.81
N SER A 109 23.62 -1.97 16.66
CA SER A 109 22.73 -1.30 17.61
C SER A 109 21.78 -0.28 16.98
N LEU A 110 21.49 -0.43 15.68
CA LEU A 110 20.54 0.41 14.93
C LEU A 110 19.29 -0.40 14.59
N GLY A 111 18.10 0.16 14.89
CA GLY A 111 16.81 -0.34 14.43
C GLY A 111 16.24 0.52 13.32
N TYR A 112 15.06 0.16 12.79
CA TYR A 112 14.24 0.86 11.78
C TYR A 112 14.83 0.99 10.37
N ILE A 113 16.15 1.01 10.24
CA ILE A 113 16.85 1.42 9.01
C ILE A 113 17.82 0.36 8.48
N VAL A 114 18.06 -0.70 9.24
CA VAL A 114 18.95 -1.79 8.83
C VAL A 114 18.09 -2.83 8.12
N PRO A 115 18.26 -3.03 6.80
CA PRO A 115 17.54 -4.08 6.10
C PRO A 115 18.22 -5.42 6.38
N GLU A 116 17.42 -6.43 6.65
CA GLU A 116 17.83 -7.82 6.75
C GLU A 116 17.25 -8.57 5.57
N TRP A 117 18.08 -9.38 4.89
CA TRP A 117 17.59 -10.23 3.82
C TRP A 117 16.69 -11.31 4.39
N VAL A 118 15.53 -11.51 3.75
CA VAL A 118 14.53 -12.46 4.19
C VAL A 118 14.67 -13.71 3.35
N GLU A 119 15.10 -14.81 3.95
CA GLU A 119 15.07 -16.10 3.28
C GLU A 119 13.61 -16.48 2.95
N GLU A 120 13.39 -16.89 1.71
CA GLU A 120 12.10 -17.36 1.25
C GLU A 120 11.71 -18.63 2.01
N LYS A 121 10.61 -18.55 2.76
CA LYS A 121 9.90 -19.75 3.17
C LYS A 121 9.07 -20.22 1.99
N PRO A 122 9.08 -21.52 1.64
CA PRO A 122 8.32 -22.04 0.50
C PRO A 122 6.83 -21.66 0.52
N THR A 123 6.24 -21.53 1.72
CA THR A 123 4.81 -21.22 1.89
C THR A 123 4.49 -19.73 1.73
N ARG A 124 5.39 -18.80 2.08
CA ARG A 124 5.08 -17.37 2.13
C ARG A 124 4.56 -16.83 0.80
N LEU A 125 5.23 -17.19 -0.30
CA LEU A 125 4.82 -16.74 -1.63
C LEU A 125 3.48 -17.37 -2.04
N LEU A 126 3.21 -18.61 -1.60
CA LEU A 126 1.93 -19.28 -1.83
C LEU A 126 0.82 -18.60 -1.04
N ASP A 127 1.04 -18.30 0.24
CA ASP A 127 0.08 -17.62 1.11
C ASP A 127 -0.27 -16.24 0.53
N ILE A 128 0.73 -15.45 0.12
CA ILE A 128 0.50 -14.12 -0.48
C ILE A 128 -0.30 -14.25 -1.78
N LYS A 129 0.00 -15.23 -2.64
CA LYS A 129 -0.75 -15.47 -3.89
C LYS A 129 -2.19 -15.91 -3.62
N GLN A 130 -2.40 -16.78 -2.66
CA GLN A 130 -3.71 -17.25 -2.26
C GLN A 130 -4.59 -16.09 -1.76
N ILE A 131 -4.05 -15.26 -0.87
CA ILE A 131 -4.75 -14.09 -0.31
C ILE A 131 -4.98 -13.02 -1.37
N TYR A 132 -4.02 -12.81 -2.27
CA TYR A 132 -4.18 -11.86 -3.37
C TYR A 132 -5.23 -12.33 -4.40
N GLY A 133 -5.41 -13.64 -4.55
CA GLY A 133 -6.44 -14.25 -5.40
C GLY A 133 -6.12 -14.20 -6.91
N LYS A 134 -4.88 -13.90 -7.29
CA LYS A 134 -4.41 -13.90 -8.69
C LYS A 134 -3.03 -14.56 -8.79
N ASP A 135 -2.76 -15.22 -9.91
CA ASP A 135 -1.50 -15.96 -10.14
C ASP A 135 -0.26 -15.07 -10.14
N SER A 136 -0.41 -13.83 -10.62
CA SER A 136 0.67 -12.84 -10.74
C SER A 136 0.51 -11.75 -9.69
N LEU A 137 1.52 -11.62 -8.83
CA LEU A 137 1.57 -10.56 -7.82
C LEU A 137 2.02 -9.22 -8.44
N PRO A 138 1.54 -8.09 -7.91
CA PRO A 138 2.07 -6.77 -8.25
C PRO A 138 3.56 -6.65 -7.91
N THR A 139 4.26 -5.80 -8.66
CA THR A 139 5.72 -5.64 -8.57
C THR A 139 6.20 -5.35 -7.15
N THR A 140 5.46 -4.53 -6.39
CA THR A 140 5.76 -4.22 -4.99
C THR A 140 4.69 -4.79 -4.07
N THR A 141 5.10 -5.61 -3.11
CA THR A 141 4.27 -6.10 -2.01
C THR A 141 4.93 -5.72 -0.68
N LEU A 142 4.19 -5.03 0.18
CA LEU A 142 4.56 -4.83 1.58
C LEU A 142 3.78 -5.81 2.45
N VAL A 143 4.47 -6.47 3.37
CA VAL A 143 3.85 -7.34 4.38
C VAL A 143 4.11 -6.74 5.75
N LEU A 144 3.05 -6.38 6.46
CA LEU A 144 3.13 -5.69 7.74
C LEU A 144 2.42 -6.52 8.82
N PRO A 145 3.14 -7.40 9.54
CA PRO A 145 2.59 -8.08 10.72
C PRO A 145 2.23 -7.04 11.78
N LEU A 146 0.95 -6.94 12.14
CA LEU A 146 0.46 -5.84 12.95
C LEU A 146 0.75 -6.04 14.44
N LYS A 147 1.10 -4.94 15.12
CA LYS A 147 1.11 -4.88 16.59
C LYS A 147 -0.31 -5.12 17.10
N ALA A 148 -0.46 -5.97 18.12
CA ALA A 148 -1.76 -6.42 18.60
C ALA A 148 -2.69 -5.26 19.02
N ASP A 149 -2.14 -4.21 19.64
CA ASP A 149 -2.88 -3.02 20.07
C ASP A 149 -3.29 -2.09 18.90
N LYS A 150 -2.73 -2.30 17.69
CA LYS A 150 -2.97 -1.47 16.51
C LYS A 150 -3.98 -2.05 15.53
N ILE A 151 -4.32 -3.34 15.64
CA ILE A 151 -5.20 -4.05 14.70
C ILE A 151 -6.54 -3.30 14.52
N ASN A 152 -7.24 -3.01 15.62
CA ASN A 152 -8.54 -2.34 15.57
C ASN A 152 -8.43 -0.92 14.99
N SER A 153 -7.37 -0.19 15.35
CA SER A 153 -7.13 1.15 14.80
C SER A 153 -6.87 1.13 13.30
N VAL A 154 -6.14 0.13 12.80
CA VAL A 154 -5.88 -0.05 11.36
C VAL A 154 -7.17 -0.39 10.62
N LYS A 155 -7.95 -1.36 11.13
CA LYS A 155 -9.26 -1.74 10.57
C LYS A 155 -10.21 -0.55 10.46
N GLN A 156 -10.30 0.26 11.53
CA GLN A 156 -11.12 1.47 11.54
C GLN A 156 -10.62 2.50 10.52
N GLN A 157 -9.31 2.73 10.43
CA GLN A 157 -8.75 3.66 9.45
C GLN A 157 -9.02 3.21 8.01
N LEU A 158 -8.85 1.94 7.71
CA LEU A 158 -9.13 1.35 6.40
C LEU A 158 -10.63 1.49 6.03
N SER A 159 -11.52 1.28 6.99
CA SER A 159 -12.98 1.43 6.78
C SER A 159 -13.43 2.88 6.62
N SER A 160 -12.65 3.83 7.16
CA SER A 160 -12.94 5.28 7.07
C SER A 160 -12.39 5.95 5.80
N ILE A 161 -11.82 5.18 4.85
CA ILE A 161 -11.24 5.76 3.65
C ILE A 161 -12.36 6.31 2.77
N HIS A 162 -12.32 7.63 2.62
CA HIS A 162 -13.29 8.37 1.84
C HIS A 162 -13.04 8.22 0.33
N PRO A 163 -14.10 8.05 -0.48
CA PRO A 163 -14.08 8.06 -1.94
C PRO A 163 -13.24 9.16 -2.58
N GLU A 164 -13.28 10.35 -1.98
CA GLU A 164 -12.61 11.55 -2.45
C GLU A 164 -11.08 11.45 -2.38
N ILE A 165 -10.52 10.39 -1.78
CA ILE A 165 -9.07 10.18 -1.79
C ILE A 165 -8.51 10.14 -3.20
N LEU A 166 -9.20 9.52 -4.17
CA LEU A 166 -8.74 9.51 -5.56
C LEU A 166 -8.81 10.90 -6.21
N SER A 167 -9.70 11.79 -5.76
CA SER A 167 -9.76 13.17 -6.26
C SER A 167 -8.47 13.95 -5.97
N PHE A 168 -7.70 13.51 -4.96
CA PHE A 168 -6.41 14.09 -4.59
C PHE A 168 -5.20 13.28 -5.11
N LEU A 169 -5.43 12.15 -5.80
CA LEU A 169 -4.40 11.29 -6.36
C LEU A 169 -4.42 11.43 -7.89
N SER A 170 -3.31 11.88 -8.46
CA SER A 170 -3.18 12.14 -9.90
C SER A 170 -2.74 10.90 -10.69
N LYS A 171 -2.06 9.95 -10.05
CA LYS A 171 -1.52 8.74 -10.69
C LYS A 171 -2.32 7.49 -10.37
N ILE A 172 -2.64 7.23 -9.10
CA ILE A 172 -3.42 6.04 -8.72
C ILE A 172 -4.80 6.09 -9.36
N ARG A 173 -5.17 5.02 -10.06
CA ARG A 173 -6.45 4.91 -10.77
C ARG A 173 -7.39 3.93 -10.13
N ASP A 174 -6.87 2.81 -9.61
CA ASP A 174 -7.64 1.87 -8.80
C ASP A 174 -7.09 1.83 -7.38
N PHE A 175 -7.99 1.95 -6.42
CA PHE A 175 -7.71 1.81 -5.01
C PHE A 175 -8.70 0.81 -4.41
N SER A 176 -8.22 -0.17 -3.65
CA SER A 176 -9.12 -1.09 -2.95
C SER A 176 -8.67 -1.42 -1.54
N VAL A 177 -9.64 -1.73 -0.69
CA VAL A 177 -9.49 -2.23 0.66
C VAL A 177 -10.39 -3.42 0.79
N ARG A 178 -9.87 -4.54 1.28
CA ARG A 178 -10.66 -5.71 1.66
C ARG A 178 -10.08 -6.42 2.87
N GLU A 179 -10.91 -7.21 3.53
CA GLU A 179 -10.50 -8.15 4.57
C GLU A 179 -10.53 -9.57 3.99
N ASP A 180 -9.46 -10.30 4.19
CA ASP A 180 -9.33 -11.71 3.88
C ASP A 180 -9.62 -12.50 5.16
N ASN A 181 -10.83 -13.04 5.23
CA ASN A 181 -11.30 -13.88 6.33
C ASN A 181 -11.70 -15.26 5.80
N GLU A 182 -11.40 -16.31 6.57
CA GLU A 182 -11.91 -17.66 6.28
C GLU A 182 -13.45 -17.73 6.40
N ASP A 183 -14.06 -16.88 7.24
CA ASP A 183 -15.51 -16.71 7.36
C ASP A 183 -15.94 -15.29 6.92
N PRO A 184 -16.65 -15.14 5.77
CA PRO A 184 -17.15 -13.86 5.28
C PRO A 184 -18.05 -13.11 6.28
N LYS A 185 -18.67 -13.83 7.23
CA LYS A 185 -19.55 -13.21 8.25
C LYS A 185 -18.78 -12.49 9.35
N MET A 186 -17.48 -12.67 9.44
CA MET A 186 -16.61 -12.02 10.44
C MET A 186 -15.89 -10.78 9.88
N GLU A 187 -16.20 -10.36 8.65
CA GLU A 187 -15.68 -9.11 8.09
C GLU A 187 -16.07 -7.92 8.98
N SER A 188 -15.04 -7.18 9.36
CA SER A 188 -15.06 -6.01 10.23
C SER A 188 -14.54 -4.76 9.52
N VAL A 189 -13.88 -4.96 8.37
CA VAL A 189 -13.48 -3.89 7.45
C VAL A 189 -14.47 -3.82 6.32
N THR A 190 -14.97 -2.62 6.04
CA THR A 190 -15.80 -2.38 4.85
C THR A 190 -14.96 -2.58 3.60
N THR A 191 -15.33 -3.56 2.77
CA THR A 191 -14.71 -3.75 1.46
C THR A 191 -15.11 -2.58 0.55
N VAL A 192 -14.11 -1.82 0.10
CA VAL A 192 -14.30 -0.65 -0.78
C VAL A 192 -13.38 -0.79 -1.97
N SER A 193 -13.91 -0.58 -3.17
CA SER A 193 -13.12 -0.37 -4.38
C SER A 193 -13.49 0.97 -5.01
N ILE A 194 -12.47 1.75 -5.32
CA ILE A 194 -12.58 3.07 -5.92
C ILE A 194 -11.77 3.01 -7.21
N SER A 195 -12.39 3.32 -8.35
CA SER A 195 -11.68 3.49 -9.62
C SER A 195 -11.97 4.85 -10.23
N SER A 196 -11.01 5.40 -10.96
CA SER A 196 -11.16 6.68 -11.66
C SER A 196 -10.85 6.57 -13.15
N GLU A 197 -11.73 7.15 -13.97
CA GLU A 197 -11.57 7.24 -15.42
C GLU A 197 -11.40 8.70 -15.84
N ILE A 198 -10.43 8.96 -16.73
CA ILE A 198 -10.25 10.29 -17.32
C ILE A 198 -11.17 10.42 -18.53
N ASN A 199 -12.17 11.27 -18.41
CA ASN A 199 -13.02 11.64 -19.53
C ASN A 199 -12.41 12.86 -20.22
N SER A 200 -11.59 12.63 -21.24
CA SER A 200 -11.13 13.69 -22.14
C SER A 200 -12.23 14.03 -23.16
N ALA A 201 -13.35 14.59 -22.69
CA ALA A 201 -14.34 15.15 -23.60
C ALA A 201 -13.76 16.44 -24.18
N ALA A 202 -13.38 16.40 -25.45
CA ALA A 202 -12.86 17.51 -26.24
C ALA A 202 -13.89 18.65 -26.39
N LYS A 203 -14.17 19.41 -25.32
CA LYS A 203 -14.77 20.73 -25.44
C LYS A 203 -13.65 21.70 -25.81
N LYS A 204 -13.62 22.05 -27.10
CA LYS A 204 -12.65 22.89 -27.82
C LYS A 204 -12.26 24.26 -27.21
N ASN A 205 -12.58 24.58 -25.95
CA ASN A 205 -12.31 25.91 -25.39
C ASN A 205 -11.84 25.98 -23.93
N LEU A 206 -11.65 24.88 -23.19
CA LEU A 206 -11.02 24.92 -21.86
C LEU A 206 -10.16 23.67 -21.64
N ASN A 207 -8.93 23.85 -21.15
CA ASN A 207 -8.04 22.77 -20.67
C ASN A 207 -8.58 22.14 -19.37
N ALA A 208 -9.84 21.70 -19.35
CA ALA A 208 -10.46 21.06 -18.21
C ALA A 208 -10.49 19.55 -18.46
N GLU A 209 -9.78 18.80 -17.62
CA GLU A 209 -9.91 17.35 -17.53
C GLU A 209 -11.07 17.03 -16.57
N SER A 210 -12.02 16.19 -17.00
CA SER A 210 -13.08 15.67 -16.12
C SER A 210 -12.79 14.25 -15.70
N TYR A 211 -13.14 13.90 -14.46
CA TYR A 211 -12.90 12.58 -13.90
C TYR A 211 -14.22 11.94 -13.47
N THR A 212 -14.41 10.67 -13.82
CA THR A 212 -15.49 9.86 -13.25
C THR A 212 -14.89 8.95 -12.19
N ILE A 213 -15.42 9.02 -10.97
CA ILE A 213 -15.09 8.07 -9.90
C ILE A 213 -16.20 7.04 -9.81
N HIS A 214 -15.84 5.76 -9.90
CA HIS A 214 -16.70 4.63 -9.60
C HIS A 214 -16.35 4.10 -8.21
N LEU A 215 -17.38 3.96 -7.38
CA LEU A 215 -17.29 3.36 -6.06
C LEU A 215 -18.11 2.09 -6.04
N SER A 216 -17.52 1.01 -5.55
CA SER A 216 -18.27 -0.15 -5.09
C SER A 216 -17.94 -0.42 -3.64
N ALA A 217 -18.99 -0.70 -2.86
CA ALA A 217 -18.86 -1.22 -1.50
C ALA A 217 -19.62 -2.54 -1.42
N GLY A 218 -18.97 -3.56 -0.87
CA GLY A 218 -19.63 -4.82 -0.53
C GLY A 218 -20.26 -4.70 0.85
N GLU A 219 -21.59 -4.75 0.93
CA GLU A 219 -22.29 -5.13 2.17
C GLU A 219 -22.59 -6.64 2.10
N ASN A 220 -22.75 -7.30 3.25
CA ASN A 220 -22.94 -8.76 3.40
C ASN A 220 -24.26 -9.32 2.79
N GLY A 221 -24.48 -9.09 1.50
CA GLY A 221 -25.60 -9.54 0.67
C GLY A 221 -25.29 -9.20 -0.80
N ASN A 222 -25.74 -10.04 -1.73
CA ASN A 222 -25.40 -10.08 -3.17
C ASN A 222 -25.58 -8.79 -4.00
N ASP A 223 -25.86 -7.64 -3.40
CA ASP A 223 -26.06 -6.36 -4.08
C ASP A 223 -24.81 -5.48 -3.92
N GLU A 224 -23.86 -5.59 -4.85
CA GLU A 224 -22.80 -4.59 -5.02
C GLU A 224 -23.44 -3.23 -5.35
N LYS A 225 -23.46 -2.30 -4.39
CA LYS A 225 -23.90 -0.93 -4.66
C LYS A 225 -22.77 -0.19 -5.36
N VAL A 226 -22.97 0.05 -6.66
CA VAL A 226 -22.06 0.89 -7.45
C VAL A 226 -22.60 2.33 -7.49
N CYS A 227 -21.81 3.29 -7.02
CA CYS A 227 -22.11 4.72 -7.13
C CYS A 227 -21.07 5.41 -8.02
N SER A 228 -21.55 6.22 -8.97
CA SER A 228 -20.69 6.98 -9.88
C SER A 228 -20.77 8.47 -9.56
N TYR A 229 -19.60 9.10 -9.42
CA TYR A 229 -19.44 10.53 -9.17
C TYR A 229 -18.77 11.17 -10.38
N TYR A 230 -19.28 12.33 -10.79
CA TYR A 230 -18.72 13.12 -11.89
C TYR A 230 -18.11 14.41 -11.31
N MET A 231 -16.83 14.65 -11.60
CA MET A 231 -16.09 15.84 -11.18
C MET A 231 -15.47 16.56 -12.37
#